data_AF-A0A366C1W3-F1
#
_entry.id   AF-A0A366C1W3-F1
#
_cell.length_a   1.000
_cell.length_b   1.000
_cell.length_c   1.000
_cell.angle_alpha   90.00
_cell.angle_beta   90.00
_cell.angle_gamma   90.00
#
_symmetry.space_group_name_H-M   'P 1'
#
loop_
_entity.id
_entity.type
_entity.pdbx_description
1 polymer ?
#
loop_
_entity_poly.entity_id
_entity_poly.type
_entity_poly.pdbx_seq_one_letter_code
_entity_poly.pdbx_strand_id
1 'polypeptide(L)'
;MRRFAILLAAGLLRAASVQAQMWMPLTGTGGEFDGAVVCEDHPWGESSCILLGCRAGQPIDLYVVSRTLTRSGLTDAMLTVDGRVISVAAFQRQEGHDDLFFAGATRQSIEAIAEPLRRGSRFALDFEGGAAGLTLQGSLRGSSRAIDHALSVCPMPLPAPVADPAGDALAQVQRDCAEIGGTVTPEQPMARPVDIDGVAPMDLAVDFGAVRCSSASSLYCGSGGCSQQIYLGVAGGGYRPIYGDTMYGFEVPSPGVLRVDVHGSACGRVGASGACRLTFRVDPDGVTLLSKE
;
A
#
# COMPACT_ATOMS: atom_id res chain seq x y z
N MET A 1 12.07 77.39 27.11
CA MET A 1 11.79 76.04 27.67
C MET A 1 10.30 75.78 27.42
N ARG A 2 9.78 74.78 26.73
CA ARG A 2 10.16 73.41 26.34
C ARG A 2 9.52 73.12 24.97
N ARG A 3 10.21 72.34 24.13
CA ARG A 3 9.72 71.82 22.83
C ARG A 3 8.77 70.64 23.08
N PHE A 4 7.58 70.64 22.46
CA PHE A 4 6.70 69.47 22.37
C PHE A 4 7.05 68.71 21.08
N ALA A 5 7.66 67.52 21.23
CA ALA A 5 7.86 66.58 20.14
C ALA A 5 6.76 65.52 20.22
N ILE A 6 5.89 65.46 19.21
CA ILE A 6 4.91 64.39 19.02
C ILE A 6 5.64 63.22 18.36
N LEU A 7 5.84 62.13 19.09
CA LEU A 7 6.35 60.87 18.56
C LEU A 7 5.17 60.04 18.06
N LEU A 8 5.08 59.88 16.73
CA LEU A 8 4.30 58.81 16.11
C LEU A 8 4.96 57.47 16.46
N ALA A 9 4.33 56.68 17.30
CA ALA A 9 4.67 55.27 17.47
C ALA A 9 4.08 54.48 16.29
N ALA A 10 4.91 54.23 15.28
CA ALA A 10 4.59 53.28 14.22
C ALA A 10 4.53 51.87 14.83
N GLY A 11 3.32 51.32 14.92
CA GLY A 11 3.09 49.93 15.29
C GLY A 11 3.69 49.00 14.24
N LEU A 12 4.85 48.42 14.54
CA LEU A 12 5.38 47.27 13.82
C LEU A 12 4.51 46.05 14.16
N LEU A 13 3.54 45.77 13.30
CA LEU A 13 2.91 44.46 13.18
C LEU A 13 4.02 43.43 12.93
N ARG A 14 4.37 42.66 13.97
CA ARG A 14 5.10 41.39 13.77
C ARG A 14 4.14 40.46 13.05
N ALA A 15 4.22 40.43 11.72
CA ALA A 15 3.68 39.32 10.95
C ALA A 15 4.40 38.06 11.43
N ALA A 16 3.70 37.24 12.23
CA ALA A 16 4.13 35.88 12.45
C ALA A 16 4.23 35.23 11.06
N SER A 17 5.43 34.81 10.70
CA SER A 17 5.64 34.05 9.47
C SER A 17 4.77 32.80 9.57
N VAL A 18 3.67 32.77 8.83
CA VAL A 18 2.95 31.55 8.48
C VAL A 18 3.94 30.73 7.66
N GLN A 19 4.78 29.92 8.32
CA GLN A 19 5.52 28.88 7.62
C GLN A 19 4.46 27.96 7.05
N ALA A 20 4.26 28.00 5.74
CA ALA A 20 3.35 27.09 5.08
C ALA A 20 3.84 25.67 5.39
N GLN A 21 2.99 24.89 6.07
CA GLN A 21 3.22 23.48 6.35
C GLN A 21 3.61 22.80 5.04
N MET A 22 4.80 22.21 5.01
CA MET A 22 5.37 21.57 3.83
C MET A 22 5.82 20.17 4.22
N TRP A 23 5.52 19.21 3.35
CA TRP A 23 6.03 17.86 3.49
C TRP A 23 7.54 17.83 3.26
N MET A 24 8.25 17.17 4.16
CA MET A 24 9.69 17.03 4.11
C MET A 24 10.10 15.56 4.12
N PRO A 25 11.16 15.19 3.38
CA PRO A 25 11.77 13.88 3.56
C PRO A 25 12.40 13.81 4.95
N LEU A 26 12.20 12.69 5.63
CA LEU A 26 12.80 12.33 6.90
C LEU A 26 13.84 11.24 6.62
N THR A 27 15.06 11.46 7.09
CA THR A 27 16.15 10.49 7.04
C THR A 27 16.67 10.27 8.45
N GLY A 28 16.83 9.02 8.84
CA GLY A 28 17.28 8.64 10.16
C GLY A 28 18.75 9.01 10.40
N THR A 29 19.00 10.15 11.04
CA THR A 29 20.17 10.33 11.92
C THR A 29 19.71 10.84 13.27
N GLY A 30 19.61 9.92 14.25
CA GLY A 30 19.09 10.19 15.59
C GLY A 30 17.56 10.10 15.73
N GLY A 31 16.84 9.71 14.67
CA GLY A 31 15.39 9.56 14.63
C GLY A 31 14.96 8.14 14.28
N GLU A 32 13.87 7.70 14.88
CA GLU A 32 13.29 6.35 14.80
C GLU A 32 12.67 6.01 13.44
N PHE A 33 12.52 7.00 12.56
CA PHE A 33 11.77 6.89 11.31
C PHE A 33 12.53 7.40 10.09
N ASP A 34 12.29 6.74 8.96
CA ASP A 34 12.53 7.24 7.62
C ASP A 34 11.18 7.47 6.93
N GLY A 35 11.05 8.50 6.08
CA GLY A 35 9.79 8.71 5.37
C GLY A 35 9.48 10.13 4.90
N ALA A 36 8.19 10.46 4.86
CA ALA A 36 7.63 11.73 4.46
C ALA A 36 6.79 12.29 5.60
N VAL A 37 7.11 13.48 6.10
CA VAL A 37 6.43 14.06 7.27
C VAL A 37 5.87 15.45 6.98
N VAL A 38 4.70 15.73 7.54
CA VAL A 38 4.15 17.08 7.68
C VAL A 38 3.65 17.27 9.11
N CYS A 39 3.91 18.43 9.70
CA CYS A 39 3.43 18.78 11.03
C CYS A 39 2.57 20.03 10.97
N GLU A 40 1.50 20.02 11.75
CA GLU A 40 0.61 21.14 12.01
C GLU A 40 0.78 21.61 13.44
N ASP A 41 1.21 22.86 13.61
CA ASP A 41 1.22 23.53 14.90
C ASP A 41 -0.19 24.01 15.23
N HIS A 42 -0.77 23.48 16.31
CA HIS A 42 -2.06 23.95 16.79
C HIS A 42 -1.88 25.28 17.54
N PRO A 43 -2.81 26.26 17.41
CA PRO A 43 -2.71 27.57 18.07
C PRO A 43 -2.59 27.51 19.61
N TRP A 44 -2.89 26.35 20.19
CA TRP A 44 -2.92 26.07 21.62
C TRP A 44 -1.62 25.39 22.11
N GLY A 45 -0.62 25.27 21.24
CA GLY A 45 0.74 24.82 21.58
C GLY A 45 1.01 23.33 21.40
N GLU A 46 0.08 22.55 20.86
CA GLU A 46 0.29 21.13 20.54
C GLU A 46 0.53 20.95 19.05
N SER A 47 1.62 20.29 18.65
CA SER A 47 1.87 19.92 17.26
C SER A 47 1.31 18.53 16.98
N SER A 48 0.56 18.37 15.88
CA SER A 48 0.23 17.04 15.34
C SER A 48 1.04 16.80 14.08
N CYS A 49 1.63 15.61 13.94
CA CYS A 49 2.37 15.26 12.73
C CYS A 49 1.75 14.04 12.04
N ILE A 50 1.76 14.05 10.72
CA ILE A 50 1.42 12.91 9.88
C ILE A 50 2.69 12.48 9.17
N LEU A 51 2.96 11.18 9.22
CA LEU A 51 4.12 10.57 8.60
C LEU A 51 3.67 9.41 7.73
N LEU A 52 4.09 9.40 6.46
CA LEU A 52 4.10 8.20 5.64
C LEU A 52 5.55 7.70 5.60
N GLY A 53 5.84 6.63 6.34
CA GLY A 53 7.23 6.26 6.60
C GLY A 53 7.34 4.90 7.25
N CYS A 54 8.54 4.54 7.71
CA CYS A 54 8.83 3.25 8.32
C CYS A 54 9.79 3.43 9.50
N ARG A 55 9.76 2.46 10.41
CA ARG A 55 10.79 2.28 11.44
C ARG A 55 11.83 1.27 10.92
N ALA A 56 12.98 1.23 11.58
CA ALA A 56 14.02 0.25 11.26
C ALA A 56 13.47 -1.18 11.23
N GLY A 57 13.55 -1.82 10.06
CA GLY A 57 13.08 -3.20 9.84
C GLY A 57 11.56 -3.37 9.80
N GLN A 58 10.78 -2.28 9.70
CA GLN A 58 9.33 -2.33 9.54
C GLN A 58 8.94 -1.80 8.15
N PRO A 59 7.81 -2.26 7.58
CA PRO A 59 7.33 -1.73 6.32
C PRO A 59 6.84 -0.28 6.46
N ILE A 60 6.65 0.38 5.32
CA ILE A 60 6.01 1.70 5.26
C ILE A 60 4.57 1.61 5.78
N ASP A 61 4.20 2.57 6.61
CA ASP A 61 2.87 2.73 7.19
C ASP A 61 2.50 4.22 7.30
N LEU A 62 1.23 4.49 7.59
CA LEU A 62 0.72 5.81 7.92
C LEU A 62 0.71 5.97 9.43
N TYR A 63 1.51 6.92 9.93
CA TYR A 63 1.61 7.27 11.33
C TYR A 63 1.01 8.64 11.61
N VAL A 64 0.48 8.80 12.81
CA VAL A 64 0.03 10.07 13.37
C VAL A 64 0.64 10.25 14.75
N VAL A 65 1.32 11.38 14.97
CA VAL A 65 1.74 11.83 16.29
C VAL A 65 0.73 12.87 16.76
N SER A 66 -0.09 12.56 17.77
CA SER A 66 -1.10 13.48 18.30
C SER A 66 -1.52 13.15 19.72
N ARG A 67 -1.22 14.05 20.66
CA ARG A 67 -1.73 13.97 22.05
C ARG A 67 -3.24 14.16 22.14
N THR A 68 -3.85 14.81 21.15
CA THR A 68 -5.30 14.98 21.10
C THR A 68 -6.00 13.66 20.77
N LEU A 69 -5.41 12.82 19.90
CA LEU A 69 -5.89 11.44 19.70
C LEU A 69 -5.80 10.63 20.99
N THR A 70 -4.69 10.74 21.72
CA THR A 70 -4.50 10.06 23.02
C THR A 70 -5.62 10.35 24.01
N ARG A 71 -6.06 11.62 24.10
CA ARG A 71 -7.11 12.05 25.03
C ARG A 71 -8.52 11.72 24.56
N SER A 72 -8.76 11.80 23.25
CA SER A 72 -10.08 11.56 22.68
C SER A 72 -10.42 10.08 22.51
N GLY A 73 -9.40 9.22 22.37
CA GLY A 73 -9.58 7.79 22.13
C GLY A 73 -10.10 7.47 20.72
N LEU A 74 -10.04 8.43 19.79
CA LEU A 74 -10.45 8.23 18.41
C LEU A 74 -9.46 7.33 17.69
N THR A 75 -9.97 6.38 16.91
CA THR A 75 -9.17 5.40 16.17
C THR A 75 -9.52 5.36 14.70
N ASP A 76 -10.78 5.52 14.34
CA ASP A 76 -11.22 5.43 12.95
C ASP A 76 -11.10 6.78 12.27
N ALA A 77 -10.39 6.81 11.14
CA ALA A 77 -10.15 8.03 10.38
C ALA A 77 -10.43 7.84 8.89
N MET A 78 -11.04 8.86 8.29
CA MET A 78 -11.23 8.98 6.86
C MET A 78 -10.17 9.92 6.28
N LEU A 79 -9.35 9.41 5.36
CA LEU A 79 -8.37 10.22 4.63
C LEU A 79 -9.02 10.77 3.36
N THR A 80 -8.99 12.08 3.23
CA THR A 80 -9.42 12.80 2.03
C THR A 80 -8.27 13.57 1.40
N VAL A 81 -8.28 13.65 0.07
CA VAL A 81 -7.40 14.53 -0.71
C VAL A 81 -8.25 15.36 -1.65
N ASP A 82 -8.08 16.67 -1.57
CA ASP A 82 -8.88 17.66 -2.31
C ASP A 82 -10.39 17.42 -2.19
N GLY A 83 -10.83 17.02 -0.99
CA GLY A 83 -12.24 16.75 -0.66
C GLY A 83 -12.76 15.38 -1.10
N ARG A 84 -11.95 14.55 -1.76
CA ARG A 84 -12.32 13.18 -2.14
C ARG A 84 -11.79 12.18 -1.12
N VAL A 85 -12.66 11.29 -0.63
CA VAL A 85 -12.26 10.17 0.21
C VAL A 85 -11.38 9.21 -0.58
N ILE A 86 -10.18 8.92 -0.07
CA ILE A 86 -9.23 8.00 -0.71
C ILE A 86 -8.94 6.76 0.12
N SER A 87 -9.13 6.81 1.44
CA SER A 87 -8.95 5.66 2.33
C SER A 87 -9.74 5.85 3.63
N VAL A 88 -10.08 4.74 4.26
CA VAL A 88 -10.50 4.68 5.67
C VAL A 88 -9.47 3.82 6.39
N ALA A 89 -9.06 4.24 7.58
CA ALA A 89 -8.03 3.56 8.36
C ALA A 89 -8.42 3.50 9.84
N ALA A 90 -8.16 2.36 10.47
CA ALA A 90 -8.27 2.20 11.91
C ALA A 90 -6.87 2.32 12.51
N PHE A 91 -6.66 3.39 13.29
CA PHE A 91 -5.41 3.68 13.95
C PHE A 91 -5.30 2.95 15.28
N GLN A 92 -4.14 2.36 15.51
CA GLN A 92 -3.76 1.72 16.76
C GLN A 92 -2.65 2.52 17.42
N ARG A 93 -2.67 2.57 18.76
CA ARG A 93 -1.57 3.21 19.51
C ARG A 93 -0.33 2.32 19.45
N GLN A 94 0.82 2.91 19.15
CA GLN A 94 2.10 2.23 19.20
C GLN A 94 2.47 1.89 20.65
N GLU A 95 2.80 0.62 20.90
CA GLU A 95 3.27 0.20 22.23
C GLU A 95 4.53 0.99 22.64
N GLY A 96 4.56 1.40 23.92
CA GLY A 96 5.64 2.20 24.49
C GLY A 96 5.64 3.69 24.12
N HIS A 97 4.63 4.17 23.38
CA HIS A 97 4.51 5.57 22.98
C HIS A 97 3.13 6.13 23.35
N ASP A 98 3.09 7.32 23.97
CA ASP A 98 1.86 7.91 24.47
C ASP A 98 1.03 8.62 23.39
N ASP A 99 1.69 9.11 22.34
CA ASP A 99 1.09 9.98 21.32
C ASP A 99 1.31 9.51 19.88
N LEU A 100 1.88 8.32 19.67
CA LEU A 100 2.13 7.74 18.35
C LEU A 100 1.08 6.68 17.99
N PHE A 101 0.51 6.83 16.80
CA PHE A 101 -0.52 5.95 16.25
C PHE A 101 -0.14 5.49 14.84
N PHE A 102 -0.56 4.30 14.43
CA PHE A 102 -0.30 3.75 13.10
C PHE A 102 -1.53 3.01 12.55
N ALA A 103 -1.67 2.93 11.22
CA ALA A 103 -2.85 2.37 10.57
C ALA A 103 -2.75 0.87 10.24
N GLY A 104 -1.56 0.26 10.28
CA GLY A 104 -1.37 -1.14 9.91
C GLY A 104 -1.57 -1.36 8.42
N ALA A 105 -0.87 -0.60 7.59
CA ALA A 105 -1.10 -0.56 6.15
C ALA A 105 -0.76 -1.88 5.43
N THR A 106 -1.53 -2.18 4.38
CA THR A 106 -1.26 -3.23 3.41
C THR A 106 -0.64 -2.62 2.16
N ARG A 107 -0.06 -3.43 1.28
CA ARG A 107 0.47 -2.92 0.00
C ARG A 107 -0.55 -2.08 -0.75
N GLN A 108 -1.77 -2.62 -0.86
CA GLN A 108 -2.86 -1.99 -1.59
C GLN A 108 -3.27 -0.66 -0.96
N SER A 109 -3.29 -0.54 0.38
CA SER A 109 -3.65 0.72 1.02
C SER A 109 -2.58 1.79 0.83
N ILE A 110 -1.28 1.43 0.89
CA ILE A 110 -0.19 2.36 0.59
C ILE A 110 -0.26 2.86 -0.85
N GLU A 111 -0.45 1.96 -1.82
CA GLU A 111 -0.60 2.31 -3.23
C GLU A 111 -1.82 3.22 -3.46
N ALA A 112 -2.94 2.95 -2.79
CA ALA A 112 -4.16 3.73 -2.89
C ALA A 112 -4.01 5.16 -2.36
N ILE A 113 -3.18 5.39 -1.33
CA ILE A 113 -2.99 6.73 -0.75
C ILE A 113 -1.81 7.49 -1.34
N ALA A 114 -0.76 6.81 -1.79
CA ALA A 114 0.47 7.45 -2.23
C ALA A 114 0.23 8.39 -3.43
N GLU A 115 -0.44 7.92 -4.48
CA GLU A 115 -0.63 8.71 -5.69
C GLU A 115 -1.51 9.96 -5.47
N PRO A 116 -2.69 9.87 -4.80
CA PRO A 116 -3.45 11.05 -4.43
C PRO A 116 -2.63 12.04 -3.59
N LEU A 117 -1.89 11.57 -2.58
CA LEU A 117 -1.09 12.47 -1.73
C LEU A 117 0.04 13.17 -2.50
N ARG A 118 0.65 12.50 -3.49
CA ARG A 118 1.69 13.09 -4.35
C ARG A 118 1.15 14.16 -5.30
N ARG A 119 -0.09 14.03 -5.75
CA ARG A 119 -0.69 14.87 -6.80
C ARG A 119 -1.69 15.92 -6.32
N GLY A 120 -2.24 15.72 -5.13
CA GLY A 120 -3.24 16.60 -4.56
C GLY A 120 -2.67 17.91 -4.05
N SER A 121 -3.56 18.80 -3.62
CA SER A 121 -3.19 20.12 -3.07
C SER A 121 -3.34 20.20 -1.55
N ARG A 122 -4.36 19.54 -1.00
CA ARG A 122 -4.65 19.50 0.44
C ARG A 122 -5.11 18.10 0.86
N PHE A 123 -4.85 17.75 2.10
CA PHE A 123 -5.36 16.54 2.72
C PHE A 123 -6.18 16.88 3.97
N ALA A 124 -7.07 15.99 4.36
CA ALA A 124 -7.66 15.95 5.70
C ALA A 124 -7.76 14.49 6.18
N LEU A 125 -7.48 14.29 7.46
CA LEU A 125 -7.66 13.04 8.17
C LEU A 125 -8.72 13.29 9.24
N ASP A 126 -9.94 12.85 8.95
CA ASP A 126 -11.13 13.11 9.75
C ASP A 126 -11.39 11.90 10.67
N PHE A 127 -11.17 12.07 11.96
CA PHE A 127 -11.42 11.06 12.98
C PHE A 127 -12.85 11.16 13.51
N GLU A 128 -13.62 10.08 13.36
CA GLU A 128 -15.04 10.05 13.73
C GLU A 128 -15.24 9.53 15.16
N GLY A 129 -16.09 10.22 15.93
CA GLY A 129 -16.42 9.82 17.32
C GLY A 129 -17.52 10.66 17.97
N GLY A 130 -18.52 11.10 17.19
CA GLY A 130 -19.61 11.96 17.69
C GLY A 130 -19.20 13.43 17.84
N ALA A 131 -19.63 14.09 18.92
CA ALA A 131 -19.37 15.53 19.16
C ALA A 131 -17.89 15.89 19.39
N ALA A 132 -17.00 14.90 19.46
CA ALA A 132 -15.57 15.05 19.73
C ALA A 132 -14.69 14.83 18.48
N GLY A 133 -15.27 14.86 17.27
CA GLY A 133 -14.53 14.65 16.02
C GLY A 133 -13.27 15.52 15.92
N LEU A 134 -12.20 14.95 15.39
CA LEU A 134 -10.92 15.62 15.19
C LEU A 134 -10.56 15.59 13.72
N THR A 135 -10.26 16.74 13.14
CA THR A 135 -9.72 16.83 11.78
C THR A 135 -8.28 17.29 11.84
N LEU A 136 -7.36 16.47 11.31
CA LEU A 136 -5.99 16.88 11.01
C LEU A 136 -5.91 17.23 9.53
N GLN A 137 -5.52 18.44 9.17
CA GLN A 137 -5.56 18.87 7.77
C GLN A 137 -4.35 19.73 7.43
N GLY A 138 -3.97 19.75 6.15
CA GLY A 138 -2.78 20.49 5.77
C GLY A 138 -2.59 20.61 4.27
N SER A 139 -1.51 21.28 3.89
CA SER A 139 -1.09 21.36 2.49
C SER A 139 -0.32 20.10 2.08
N LEU A 140 -0.49 19.70 0.82
CA LEU A 140 0.35 18.68 0.16
C LEU A 140 1.55 19.30 -0.56
N ARG A 141 1.91 20.56 -0.28
CA ARG A 141 3.14 21.16 -0.81
C ARG A 141 4.35 20.32 -0.39
N GLY A 142 5.16 19.93 -1.37
CA GLY A 142 6.36 19.12 -1.15
C GLY A 142 6.11 17.61 -1.04
N SER A 143 4.85 17.16 -1.01
CA SER A 143 4.50 15.76 -0.74
C SER A 143 5.08 14.80 -1.76
N SER A 144 5.04 15.14 -3.06
CA SER A 144 5.58 14.29 -4.12
C SER A 144 7.02 13.85 -3.86
N ARG A 145 7.94 14.79 -3.60
CA ARG A 145 9.35 14.45 -3.34
C ARG A 145 9.55 13.71 -2.03
N ALA A 146 8.81 14.09 -0.99
CA ALA A 146 8.92 13.45 0.33
C ALA A 146 8.40 12.00 0.28
N ILE A 147 7.27 11.75 -0.38
CA ILE A 147 6.67 10.42 -0.54
C ILE A 147 7.53 9.56 -1.48
N ASP A 148 8.09 10.13 -2.56
CA ASP A 148 9.05 9.41 -3.41
C ASP A 148 10.26 8.95 -2.61
N HIS A 149 10.77 9.80 -1.71
CA HIS A 149 11.82 9.40 -0.76
C HIS A 149 11.35 8.27 0.15
N ALA A 150 10.19 8.40 0.80
CA ALA A 150 9.65 7.37 1.68
C ALA A 150 9.51 6.00 0.98
N LEU A 151 8.92 5.97 -0.21
CA LEU A 151 8.77 4.75 -1.01
C LEU A 151 10.11 4.16 -1.48
N SER A 152 11.17 4.96 -1.55
CA SER A 152 12.51 4.50 -1.93
C SER A 152 13.32 3.92 -0.77
N VAL A 153 13.07 4.37 0.46
CA VAL A 153 13.85 3.96 1.65
C VAL A 153 13.10 2.95 2.52
N CYS A 154 11.78 2.91 2.43
CA CYS A 154 10.96 2.02 3.25
C CYS A 154 10.56 0.74 2.51
N PRO A 155 10.65 -0.43 3.16
CA PRO A 155 10.09 -1.67 2.62
C PRO A 155 8.58 -1.55 2.40
N MET A 156 8.06 -2.10 1.31
CA MET A 156 6.61 -2.14 1.10
C MET A 156 5.96 -3.17 2.02
N PRO A 157 4.79 -2.89 2.62
CA PRO A 157 4.04 -3.91 3.34
C PRO A 157 3.62 -5.04 2.42
N LEU A 158 3.23 -6.13 3.07
CA LEU A 158 2.70 -7.28 2.38
C LEU A 158 1.28 -7.01 1.86
N PRO A 159 0.89 -7.68 0.75
CA PRO A 159 -0.49 -7.69 0.31
C PRO A 159 -1.43 -8.24 1.40
N ALA A 160 -2.65 -7.69 1.47
CA ALA A 160 -3.69 -8.22 2.33
C ALA A 160 -4.03 -9.68 1.96
N PRO A 161 -4.30 -10.57 2.95
CA PRO A 161 -4.89 -11.87 2.68
C PRO A 161 -6.29 -11.74 2.05
N VAL A 162 -6.56 -12.60 1.08
CA VAL A 162 -7.86 -12.76 0.41
C VAL A 162 -8.54 -14.00 0.97
N ALA A 163 -9.81 -13.90 1.33
CA ALA A 163 -10.53 -14.99 2.00
C ALA A 163 -10.77 -16.19 1.06
N ASP A 164 -11.21 -15.94 -0.18
CA ASP A 164 -11.52 -16.97 -1.17
C ASP A 164 -11.02 -16.57 -2.57
N PRO A 165 -9.70 -16.71 -2.85
CA PRO A 165 -9.15 -16.37 -4.15
C PRO A 165 -9.77 -17.16 -5.31
N ALA A 166 -10.20 -18.41 -5.05
CA ALA A 166 -10.81 -19.26 -6.06
C ALA A 166 -12.20 -18.75 -6.45
N GLY A 167 -13.02 -18.40 -5.46
CA GLY A 167 -14.32 -17.77 -5.67
C GLY A 167 -14.20 -16.42 -6.37
N ASP A 168 -13.26 -15.57 -5.94
CA ASP A 168 -13.00 -14.26 -6.55
C ASP A 168 -12.58 -14.40 -8.01
N ALA A 169 -11.68 -15.35 -8.31
CA ALA A 169 -11.24 -15.63 -9.67
C ALA A 169 -12.38 -16.18 -10.54
N LEU A 170 -13.18 -17.12 -10.05
CA LEU A 170 -14.32 -17.63 -10.80
C LEU A 170 -15.35 -16.52 -11.09
N ALA A 171 -15.63 -15.68 -10.11
CA ALA A 171 -16.53 -14.55 -10.28
C ALA A 171 -15.98 -13.54 -11.30
N GLN A 172 -14.66 -13.31 -11.32
CA GLN A 172 -14.00 -12.49 -12.34
C GLN A 172 -14.18 -13.07 -13.74
N VAL A 173 -13.89 -14.37 -13.93
CA VAL A 173 -14.04 -15.02 -15.25
C VAL A 173 -15.50 -14.98 -15.73
N GLN A 174 -16.45 -15.18 -14.82
CA GLN A 174 -17.88 -15.10 -15.14
C GLN A 174 -18.30 -13.70 -15.59
N ARG A 175 -17.84 -12.65 -14.89
CA ARG A 175 -18.10 -11.26 -15.29
C ARG A 175 -17.51 -10.97 -16.67
N ASP A 176 -16.22 -11.20 -16.84
CA ASP A 176 -15.50 -10.84 -18.07
C ASP A 176 -16.05 -11.60 -19.28
N CYS A 177 -16.40 -12.88 -19.11
CA CYS A 177 -17.03 -13.66 -20.18
C CYS A 177 -18.44 -13.16 -20.53
N ALA A 178 -19.23 -12.77 -19.52
CA ALA A 178 -20.57 -12.24 -19.75
C ALA A 178 -20.55 -10.88 -20.46
N GLU A 179 -19.55 -10.03 -20.17
CA GLU A 179 -19.37 -8.73 -20.84
C GLU A 179 -19.17 -8.86 -22.35
N ILE A 180 -18.60 -9.96 -22.81
CA ILE A 180 -18.44 -10.29 -24.24
C ILE A 180 -19.51 -11.27 -24.76
N GLY A 181 -20.66 -11.38 -24.07
CA GLY A 181 -21.81 -12.18 -24.48
C GLY A 181 -21.60 -13.69 -24.40
N GLY A 182 -20.62 -14.14 -23.63
CA GLY A 182 -20.31 -15.55 -23.43
C GLY A 182 -20.87 -16.13 -22.13
N THR A 183 -20.59 -17.40 -21.95
CA THR A 183 -20.87 -18.19 -20.74
C THR A 183 -19.64 -19.01 -20.37
N VAL A 184 -19.42 -19.17 -19.07
CA VAL A 184 -18.27 -19.92 -18.54
C VAL A 184 -18.61 -21.40 -18.44
N THR A 185 -17.71 -22.25 -18.91
CA THR A 185 -17.73 -23.70 -18.69
C THR A 185 -16.43 -24.11 -18.00
N PRO A 186 -16.47 -24.68 -16.78
CA PRO A 186 -15.29 -25.24 -16.14
C PRO A 186 -14.79 -26.46 -16.91
N GLU A 187 -13.48 -26.50 -17.21
CA GLU A 187 -12.84 -27.70 -17.77
C GLU A 187 -12.08 -28.46 -16.68
N GLN A 188 -11.47 -27.73 -15.76
CA GLN A 188 -10.72 -28.25 -14.61
C GLN A 188 -11.00 -27.36 -13.38
N PRO A 189 -10.66 -27.82 -12.16
CA PRO A 189 -10.67 -26.95 -11.00
C PRO A 189 -9.73 -25.75 -11.22
N MET A 190 -10.25 -24.53 -11.07
CA MET A 190 -9.43 -23.31 -11.18
C MET A 190 -8.39 -23.23 -10.09
N ALA A 191 -8.69 -23.74 -8.90
CA ALA A 191 -7.80 -23.67 -7.76
C ALA A 191 -7.31 -25.06 -7.37
N ARG A 192 -6.02 -25.15 -7.03
CA ARG A 192 -5.41 -26.37 -6.50
C ARG A 192 -4.55 -26.06 -5.28
N PRO A 193 -4.56 -26.92 -4.25
CA PRO A 193 -3.59 -26.83 -3.17
C PRO A 193 -2.18 -27.06 -3.70
N VAL A 194 -1.21 -26.38 -3.11
CA VAL A 194 0.22 -26.57 -3.34
C VAL A 194 0.95 -26.29 -2.04
N ASP A 195 2.06 -26.97 -1.79
CA ASP A 195 2.92 -26.69 -0.64
C ASP A 195 4.14 -25.93 -1.15
N ILE A 196 4.17 -24.61 -0.96
CA ILE A 196 5.21 -23.71 -1.47
C ILE A 196 6.27 -23.48 -0.41
N ASP A 197 5.87 -23.27 0.84
CA ASP A 197 6.76 -22.88 1.93
C ASP A 197 6.98 -23.97 3.00
N GLY A 198 6.28 -25.10 2.92
CA GLY A 198 6.37 -26.19 3.89
C GLY A 198 5.61 -25.91 5.19
N VAL A 199 4.75 -24.90 5.23
CA VAL A 199 4.06 -24.41 6.44
C VAL A 199 2.54 -24.54 6.28
N ALA A 200 1.85 -24.87 7.37
CA ALA A 200 0.40 -24.85 7.40
C ALA A 200 -0.13 -23.44 7.70
N PRO A 201 -1.27 -23.01 7.12
CA PRO A 201 -2.16 -23.78 6.25
C PRO A 201 -1.65 -23.90 4.81
N MET A 202 -2.13 -24.92 4.08
CA MET A 202 -1.76 -25.21 2.70
C MET A 202 -1.92 -24.00 1.76
N ASP A 203 -0.98 -23.82 0.85
CA ASP A 203 -0.99 -22.75 -0.15
C ASP A 203 -1.93 -23.03 -1.31
N LEU A 204 -2.18 -22.02 -2.15
CA LEU A 204 -3.14 -22.10 -3.24
C LEU A 204 -2.56 -21.55 -4.54
N ALA A 205 -2.78 -22.28 -5.63
CA ALA A 205 -2.57 -21.78 -6.97
C ALA A 205 -3.90 -21.73 -7.71
N VAL A 206 -4.14 -20.62 -8.41
CA VAL A 206 -5.34 -20.34 -9.20
C VAL A 206 -4.94 -20.18 -10.66
N ASP A 207 -5.55 -20.97 -11.55
CA ASP A 207 -5.32 -20.97 -12.99
C ASP A 207 -6.59 -20.51 -13.73
N PHE A 208 -6.50 -19.34 -14.37
CA PHE A 208 -7.59 -18.77 -15.15
C PHE A 208 -7.78 -19.50 -16.49
N GLY A 209 -6.78 -20.28 -16.94
CA GLY A 209 -6.87 -21.15 -18.11
C GLY A 209 -7.71 -22.42 -17.89
N ALA A 210 -8.06 -22.75 -16.64
CA ALA A 210 -8.85 -23.94 -16.29
C ALA A 210 -10.35 -23.83 -16.65
N VAL A 211 -10.77 -22.64 -17.08
CA VAL A 211 -12.16 -22.31 -17.44
C VAL A 211 -12.22 -21.74 -18.84
N ARG A 212 -13.26 -22.09 -19.59
CA ARG A 212 -13.49 -21.57 -20.93
C ARG A 212 -14.66 -20.63 -20.99
N CYS A 213 -14.46 -19.51 -21.67
CA CYS A 213 -15.53 -18.64 -22.12
C CYS A 213 -16.00 -19.07 -23.52
N SER A 214 -17.30 -19.21 -23.73
CA SER A 214 -17.87 -19.66 -25.01
C SER A 214 -17.65 -18.68 -26.16
N SER A 215 -17.52 -17.38 -25.88
CA SER A 215 -17.24 -16.33 -26.88
C SER A 215 -15.75 -16.02 -27.05
N ALA A 216 -14.89 -16.45 -26.13
CA ALA A 216 -13.43 -16.31 -26.21
C ALA A 216 -12.72 -17.46 -25.47
N SER A 217 -12.39 -18.53 -26.18
CA SER A 217 -11.81 -19.75 -25.57
C SER A 217 -10.45 -19.54 -24.90
N SER A 218 -9.76 -18.45 -25.21
CA SER A 218 -8.45 -18.07 -24.66
C SER A 218 -8.50 -16.73 -23.94
N LEU A 219 -9.63 -16.37 -23.31
CA LEU A 219 -9.84 -15.07 -22.66
C LEU A 219 -8.70 -14.65 -21.72
N TYR A 220 -8.10 -15.60 -21.00
CA TYR A 220 -6.97 -15.38 -20.09
C TYR A 220 -5.65 -16.01 -20.54
N CYS A 221 -5.56 -16.44 -21.80
CA CYS A 221 -4.39 -17.12 -22.33
C CYS A 221 -3.86 -16.45 -23.59
N GLY A 222 -2.54 -16.38 -23.71
CA GLY A 222 -1.84 -15.81 -24.86
C GLY A 222 -0.55 -16.56 -25.16
N SER A 223 0.35 -15.91 -25.89
CA SER A 223 1.65 -16.52 -26.25
C SER A 223 2.54 -16.81 -25.05
N GLY A 224 2.32 -16.14 -23.91
CA GLY A 224 3.06 -16.32 -22.66
C GLY A 224 2.49 -17.39 -21.72
N GLY A 225 1.45 -18.12 -22.15
CA GLY A 225 0.71 -19.05 -21.30
C GLY A 225 -0.62 -18.46 -20.84
N CYS A 226 -1.06 -18.83 -19.65
CA CYS A 226 -2.34 -18.37 -19.08
C CYS A 226 -2.10 -17.54 -17.83
N SER A 227 -3.02 -16.63 -17.52
CA SER A 227 -3.03 -15.88 -16.25
C SER A 227 -3.16 -16.87 -15.10
N GLN A 228 -2.22 -16.83 -14.18
CA GLN A 228 -2.21 -17.65 -12.98
C GLN A 228 -1.81 -16.81 -11.78
N GLN A 229 -2.34 -17.15 -10.61
CA GLN A 229 -2.08 -16.48 -9.34
C GLN A 229 -1.68 -17.51 -8.29
N ILE A 230 -0.71 -17.14 -7.46
CA ILE A 230 -0.11 -18.01 -6.45
C ILE A 230 -0.18 -17.28 -5.11
N TYR A 231 -0.64 -17.99 -4.09
CA TYR A 231 -0.92 -17.44 -2.77
C TYR A 231 -0.30 -18.31 -1.68
N LEU A 232 0.21 -17.68 -0.62
CA LEU A 232 0.52 -18.38 0.63
C LEU A 232 -0.72 -18.48 1.52
N GLY A 233 -0.94 -19.64 2.13
CA GLY A 233 -1.88 -19.78 3.23
C GLY A 233 -1.36 -19.01 4.45
N VAL A 234 -2.22 -18.21 5.10
CA VAL A 234 -1.78 -17.44 6.29
C VAL A 234 -2.41 -17.96 7.58
N ALA A 235 -1.61 -18.00 8.64
CA ALA A 235 -2.10 -18.22 9.99
C ALA A 235 -3.07 -17.09 10.37
N GLY A 236 -4.32 -17.43 10.68
CA GLY A 236 -5.42 -16.48 10.84
C GLY A 236 -6.49 -16.55 9.75
N GLY A 237 -6.23 -17.29 8.67
CA GLY A 237 -7.19 -17.58 7.60
C GLY A 237 -7.00 -16.70 6.36
N GLY A 238 -7.45 -17.22 5.23
CA GLY A 238 -7.26 -16.59 3.92
C GLY A 238 -5.90 -16.88 3.30
N TYR A 239 -5.62 -16.17 2.21
CA TYR A 239 -4.55 -16.45 1.27
C TYR A 239 -3.88 -15.15 0.81
N ARG A 240 -2.59 -15.00 1.06
CA ARG A 240 -1.84 -13.80 0.70
C ARG A 240 -1.21 -13.97 -0.68
N PRO A 241 -1.48 -13.09 -1.66
CA PRO A 241 -0.89 -13.20 -2.99
C PRO A 241 0.62 -13.00 -2.92
N ILE A 242 1.36 -13.90 -3.57
CA ILE A 242 2.83 -13.87 -3.64
C ILE A 242 3.35 -13.73 -5.07
N TYR A 243 2.57 -14.18 -6.06
CA TYR A 243 2.89 -14.00 -7.47
C TYR A 243 1.61 -14.03 -8.30
N GLY A 244 1.54 -13.24 -9.37
CA GLY A 244 0.44 -13.28 -10.33
C GLY A 244 0.87 -12.69 -11.65
N ASP A 245 0.81 -13.47 -12.72
CA ASP A 245 1.14 -13.05 -14.07
C ASP A 245 0.63 -14.06 -15.11
N THR A 246 0.80 -13.76 -16.40
CA THR A 246 0.70 -14.75 -17.48
C THR A 246 1.93 -15.64 -17.48
N MET A 247 1.74 -16.93 -17.23
CA MET A 247 2.81 -17.92 -17.16
C MET A 247 2.43 -19.23 -17.88
N TYR A 248 3.44 -19.96 -18.33
CA TYR A 248 3.28 -21.32 -18.83
C TYR A 248 3.03 -22.32 -17.70
N GLY A 249 3.56 -22.03 -16.51
CA GLY A 249 3.40 -22.84 -15.31
C GLY A 249 4.46 -22.50 -14.26
N PHE A 250 4.46 -23.26 -13.18
CA PHE A 250 5.42 -23.11 -12.10
C PHE A 250 5.75 -24.46 -11.44
N GLU A 251 6.89 -24.50 -10.75
CA GLU A 251 7.34 -25.61 -9.92
C GLU A 251 7.82 -25.12 -8.55
N VAL A 252 7.77 -26.00 -7.55
CA VAL A 252 8.33 -25.79 -6.21
C VAL A 252 9.43 -26.83 -6.01
N PRO A 253 10.70 -26.54 -6.36
CA PRO A 253 11.79 -27.53 -6.29
C PRO A 253 12.12 -27.94 -4.85
N SER A 254 11.87 -27.04 -3.91
CA SER A 254 12.03 -27.24 -2.46
C SER A 254 11.16 -26.21 -1.73
N PRO A 255 10.75 -26.46 -0.48
CA PRO A 255 10.06 -25.47 0.33
C PRO A 255 10.79 -24.11 0.33
N GLY A 256 10.05 -23.04 0.14
CA GLY A 256 10.56 -21.66 0.06
C GLY A 256 11.19 -21.28 -1.29
N VAL A 257 11.16 -22.15 -2.30
CA VAL A 257 11.68 -21.86 -3.64
C VAL A 257 10.57 -22.04 -4.67
N LEU A 258 10.21 -20.93 -5.33
CA LEU A 258 9.22 -20.92 -6.41
C LEU A 258 9.93 -20.65 -7.74
N ARG A 259 9.71 -21.50 -8.74
CA ARG A 259 10.16 -21.25 -10.11
C ARG A 259 8.97 -21.09 -11.03
N VAL A 260 8.95 -20.00 -11.79
CA VAL A 260 7.88 -19.68 -12.72
C VAL A 260 8.43 -19.59 -14.13
N ASP A 261 7.78 -20.27 -15.08
CA ASP A 261 8.12 -20.21 -16.49
C ASP A 261 7.19 -19.21 -17.19
N VAL A 262 7.75 -18.11 -17.67
CA VAL A 262 7.04 -17.00 -18.33
C VAL A 262 7.53 -16.76 -19.75
N HIS A 263 6.91 -15.83 -20.46
CA HIS A 263 7.35 -15.43 -21.79
C HIS A 263 8.80 -14.92 -21.80
N GLY A 264 9.57 -15.22 -22.86
CA GLY A 264 10.98 -14.87 -23.00
C GLY A 264 11.32 -13.37 -22.84
N SER A 265 10.34 -12.49 -23.06
CA SER A 265 10.48 -11.04 -22.87
C SER A 265 10.82 -10.63 -21.43
N ALA A 266 10.44 -11.43 -20.43
CA ALA A 266 10.80 -11.17 -19.02
C ALA A 266 12.31 -11.26 -18.76
N CYS A 267 13.03 -11.97 -19.65
CA CYS A 267 14.50 -12.10 -19.69
C CYS A 267 15.13 -11.19 -20.78
N GLY A 268 14.39 -10.25 -21.35
CA GLY A 268 14.88 -9.36 -22.41
C GLY A 268 15.09 -10.05 -23.77
N ARG A 269 14.50 -11.23 -23.97
CA ARG A 269 14.60 -11.97 -25.25
C ARG A 269 13.59 -11.43 -26.25
N VAL A 270 13.95 -11.45 -27.54
CA VAL A 270 13.14 -10.91 -28.65
C VAL A 270 12.68 -12.00 -29.60
N GLY A 271 11.41 -11.96 -30.00
CA GLY A 271 10.79 -12.99 -30.85
C GLY A 271 10.42 -14.25 -30.07
N ALA A 272 10.32 -15.39 -30.76
CA ALA A 272 9.92 -16.69 -30.19
C ALA A 272 11.03 -17.39 -29.36
N SER A 273 11.97 -16.62 -28.82
CA SER A 273 13.16 -17.11 -28.13
C SER A 273 12.83 -17.60 -26.71
N GLY A 274 12.17 -18.77 -26.64
CA GLY A 274 12.02 -19.63 -25.46
C GLY A 274 11.22 -19.05 -24.28
N ALA A 275 10.91 -19.91 -23.31
CA ALA A 275 10.45 -19.48 -22.00
C ALA A 275 11.59 -18.82 -21.21
N CYS A 276 11.26 -17.88 -20.35
CA CYS A 276 12.13 -17.30 -19.33
C CYS A 276 11.76 -17.91 -17.98
N ARG A 277 12.73 -18.45 -17.25
CA ARG A 277 12.53 -19.01 -15.93
C ARG A 277 12.91 -17.99 -14.87
N LEU A 278 11.96 -17.65 -14.01
CA LEU A 278 12.15 -16.80 -12.85
C LEU A 278 12.25 -17.68 -11.61
N THR A 279 13.32 -17.54 -10.83
CA THR A 279 13.46 -18.25 -9.54
C THR A 279 13.29 -17.25 -8.41
N PHE A 280 12.43 -17.57 -7.45
CA PHE A 280 12.15 -16.76 -6.28
C PHE A 280 12.46 -17.51 -4.99
N ARG A 281 12.92 -16.77 -3.97
CA ARG A 281 12.80 -17.16 -2.57
C ARG A 281 11.46 -16.66 -2.06
N VAL A 282 10.74 -17.53 -1.37
CA VAL A 282 9.48 -17.24 -0.71
C VAL A 282 9.72 -17.35 0.79
N ASP A 283 9.56 -16.22 1.49
CA ASP A 283 9.69 -16.09 2.93
C ASP A 283 8.35 -15.59 3.51
N PRO A 284 8.10 -15.76 4.83
CA PRO A 284 6.90 -15.21 5.48
C PRO A 284 6.73 -13.68 5.29
N ASP A 285 7.86 -12.99 5.11
CA ASP A 285 7.95 -11.53 4.98
C ASP A 285 7.92 -11.04 3.52
N GLY A 286 7.85 -11.95 2.53
CA GLY A 286 7.70 -11.58 1.12
C GLY A 286 8.39 -12.52 0.14
N VAL A 287 8.48 -12.05 -1.11
CA VAL A 287 9.07 -12.80 -2.22
C VAL A 287 10.25 -12.04 -2.80
N THR A 288 11.38 -12.72 -2.97
CA THR A 288 12.60 -12.14 -3.54
C THR A 288 12.99 -12.87 -4.81
N LEU A 289 13.13 -12.15 -5.92
CA LEU A 289 13.67 -12.71 -7.15
C LEU A 289 15.16 -13.04 -6.98
N LEU A 290 15.53 -14.30 -7.23
CA LEU A 290 16.90 -14.81 -7.14
C LEU A 290 17.61 -14.85 -8.50
N SER A 291 16.93 -15.34 -9.54
CA SER A 291 17.51 -15.46 -10.89
C SER A 291 16.48 -15.32 -12.01
N LYS A 292 16.98 -15.00 -13.21
CA LYS A 292 16.26 -15.00 -14.49
C LYS A 292 17.07 -15.79 -15.51
N GLU A 293 16.51 -16.85 -16.07
CA GLU A 293 17.20 -17.85 -16.91
C GLU A 293 16.46 -18.22 -18.19
#